data_AF-A0AAW9W889-F1
#
_entry.id   AF-A0AAW9W889-F1
#
_cell.length_a   1.000
_cell.length_b   1.000
_cell.length_c   1.000
_cell.angle_alpha   90.00
_cell.angle_beta   90.00
_cell.angle_gamma   90.00
#
_symmetry.space_group_name_H-M   'P 1'
#
loop_
_entity.id
_entity.type
_entity.pdbx_description
1 polymer ?
#
loop_
_entity_poly.entity_id
_entity_poly.type
_entity_poly.pdbx_seq_one_letter_code
_entity_poly.pdbx_strand_id
1 'polypeptide(L)'
;MAFFDCLKGGDGKLNERQRRFADEYIISGNATEAYKKAGYRVSSDRVAGVEGHKLLKNPKIKSYIDERLKQLDSEKIADQQEVLSYLTSVMRGETQEQTLISIG
;
A
#
# COMPACT_ATOMS: atom_id res chain seq x y z
N MET A 1 4.20 -13.12 -7.91
CA MET A 1 2.99 -12.51 -8.51
C MET A 1 1.74 -12.61 -7.63
N ALA A 2 1.85 -12.95 -6.33
CA ALA A 2 0.69 -13.25 -5.46
C ALA A 2 0.30 -12.11 -4.48
N PHE A 3 1.00 -10.97 -4.53
CA PHE A 3 0.81 -9.87 -3.56
C PHE A 3 -0.45 -9.02 -3.84
N PHE A 4 -0.96 -9.03 -5.08
CA PHE A 4 -2.11 -8.21 -5.48
C PHE A 4 -3.48 -8.84 -5.17
N ASP A 5 -3.57 -10.16 -4.97
CA ASP A 5 -4.86 -10.84 -4.79
C ASP A 5 -5.41 -10.77 -3.35
N CYS A 6 -4.59 -10.42 -2.36
CA CYS A 6 -5.02 -10.28 -0.96
C CYS A 6 -5.73 -8.94 -0.66
N LEU A 7 -5.83 -8.03 -1.64
CA LEU A 7 -6.33 -6.65 -1.46
C LEU A 7 -7.79 -6.47 -1.90
N LYS A 8 -8.60 -7.53 -1.80
CA LYS A 8 -10.05 -7.45 -2.05
C LYS A 8 -10.84 -7.06 -0.80
N GLY A 9 -10.26 -6.24 0.08
CA GLY A 9 -10.98 -5.53 1.13
C GLY A 9 -11.55 -4.22 0.58
N GLY A 10 -12.88 -4.12 0.53
CA GLY A 10 -13.61 -2.94 0.07
C GLY A 10 -14.92 -3.33 -0.62
N ASP A 11 -15.82 -3.96 0.13
CA ASP A 11 -17.16 -4.31 -0.31
C ASP A 11 -17.99 -3.04 -0.60
N GLY A 12 -18.28 -2.77 -1.88
CA GLY A 12 -19.35 -1.85 -2.29
C GLY A 12 -19.01 -0.78 -3.33
N LYS A 13 -18.95 -1.17 -4.61
CA LYS A 13 -19.10 -0.30 -5.80
C LYS A 13 -18.00 0.75 -6.07
N LEU A 14 -16.72 0.39 -5.94
CA LEU A 14 -15.66 1.10 -6.67
C LEU A 14 -15.50 0.45 -8.05
N ASN A 15 -15.60 1.26 -9.09
CA ASN A 15 -15.43 0.79 -10.46
C ASN A 15 -13.98 0.31 -10.66
N GLU A 16 -13.73 -0.70 -11.49
CA GLU A 16 -12.39 -1.30 -11.63
C GLU A 16 -11.32 -0.25 -11.99
N ARG A 17 -11.70 0.73 -12.83
CA ARG A 17 -10.86 1.87 -13.19
C ARG A 17 -10.55 2.81 -12.04
N GLN A 18 -11.50 3.02 -11.12
CA GLN A 18 -11.30 3.86 -9.93
C GLN A 18 -10.37 3.18 -8.93
N ARG A 19 -10.45 1.86 -8.82
CA ARG A 19 -9.51 1.06 -8.01
C ARG A 19 -8.10 1.18 -8.55
N ARG A 20 -7.90 0.93 -9.87
CA ARG A 20 -6.59 1.09 -10.52
C ARG A 20 -6.03 2.50 -10.37
N PHE A 21 -6.88 3.52 -10.48
CA PHE A 21 -6.51 4.91 -10.22
C PHE A 21 -6.00 5.12 -8.80
N ALA A 22 -6.73 4.62 -7.79
CA ALA A 22 -6.34 4.77 -6.40
C ALA A 22 -5.03 4.02 -6.10
N ASP A 23 -4.86 2.81 -6.63
CA ASP A 23 -3.64 2.01 -6.44
C ASP A 23 -2.42 2.72 -7.06
N GLU A 24 -2.53 3.20 -8.31
CA GLU A 24 -1.46 3.97 -8.96
C GLU A 24 -1.18 5.31 -8.26
N TYR A 25 -2.20 5.95 -7.68
CA TYR A 25 -2.02 7.18 -6.91
C TYR A 25 -1.26 6.92 -5.61
N ILE A 26 -1.53 5.81 -4.91
CA ILE A 26 -0.77 5.42 -3.71
C ILE A 26 0.70 5.16 -4.04
N ILE A 27 0.99 4.58 -5.21
CA ILE A 27 2.36 4.28 -5.66
C ILE A 27 3.10 5.55 -6.12
N SER A 28 2.46 6.37 -6.96
CA SER A 28 3.12 7.49 -7.66
C SER A 28 2.99 8.84 -6.96
N GLY A 29 1.98 9.02 -6.10
CA GLY A 29 1.64 10.31 -5.49
C GLY A 29 1.13 11.38 -6.47
N ASN A 30 0.95 11.05 -7.76
CA ASN A 30 0.58 12.00 -8.80
C ASN A 30 -0.77 11.66 -9.42
N ALA A 31 -1.76 12.54 -9.22
CA ALA A 31 -3.12 12.35 -9.72
C ALA A 31 -3.20 12.29 -11.25
N THR A 32 -2.40 13.08 -11.96
CA THR A 32 -2.40 13.12 -13.43
C THR A 32 -1.89 11.81 -14.01
N GLU A 33 -0.77 11.31 -13.50
CA GLU A 33 -0.15 10.07 -13.97
C GLU A 33 -0.97 8.84 -13.59
N ALA A 34 -1.51 8.81 -12.37
CA ALA A 34 -2.43 7.76 -11.93
C ALA A 34 -3.68 7.68 -12.83
N TYR A 35 -4.22 8.83 -13.26
CA TYR A 35 -5.39 8.89 -14.15
C TYR A 35 -5.11 8.31 -15.54
N LYS A 36 -3.93 8.61 -16.10
CA LYS A 36 -3.48 8.05 -17.39
C LYS A 36 -3.28 6.54 -17.29
N LYS A 37 -2.55 6.07 -16.27
CA LYS A 37 -2.26 4.64 -16.06
C LYS A 37 -3.49 3.81 -15.73
N ALA A 38 -4.49 4.39 -15.07
CA ALA A 38 -5.77 3.75 -14.82
C ALA A 38 -6.58 3.48 -16.11
N GLY A 39 -6.12 3.96 -17.28
CA GLY A 39 -6.72 3.67 -18.58
C GLY A 39 -7.93 4.55 -18.92
N TYR A 40 -8.03 5.74 -18.32
CA TYR A 40 -9.03 6.72 -18.72
C TYR A 40 -8.63 7.37 -20.06
N ARG A 41 -9.64 7.65 -20.90
CA ARG A 41 -9.42 8.41 -22.14
C ARG A 41 -9.15 9.86 -21.77
N VAL A 42 -7.95 10.34 -22.08
CA VAL A 42 -7.55 11.72 -21.78
C VAL A 42 -7.24 12.44 -23.08
N SER A 43 -7.80 13.63 -23.25
CA SER A 43 -7.51 14.50 -24.41
C SER A 43 -6.26 15.35 -24.20
N SER A 44 -5.88 15.62 -22.94
CA SER A 44 -4.71 16.44 -22.56
C SER A 44 -4.35 16.23 -21.09
N ASP A 45 -3.08 16.37 -20.74
CA ASP A 45 -2.55 16.27 -19.38
C ASP A 45 -3.25 17.20 -18.39
N ARG A 46 -3.65 18.38 -18.85
CA ARG A 46 -4.41 19.33 -18.03
C ARG A 46 -5.76 18.75 -17.61
N VAL A 47 -6.43 18.02 -18.50
CA VAL A 47 -7.72 17.37 -18.23
C VAL A 47 -7.53 16.19 -17.28
N ALA A 48 -6.48 15.38 -17.46
CA ALA A 48 -6.14 14.29 -16.53
C ALA A 48 -5.90 14.82 -15.11
N GLY A 49 -5.20 15.93 -14.94
CA GLY A 49 -4.96 16.51 -13.62
C GLY A 49 -6.25 16.97 -12.95
N VAL A 50 -7.12 17.69 -13.67
CA VAL A 50 -8.39 18.19 -13.13
C VAL A 50 -9.34 17.04 -12.77
N GLU A 51 -9.52 16.08 -13.67
CA GLU A 51 -10.40 14.92 -13.42
C GLU A 51 -9.81 13.96 -12.38
N GLY A 52 -8.48 13.81 -12.33
CA GLY A 52 -7.78 13.07 -11.27
C GLY A 52 -8.02 13.68 -9.90
N HIS A 53 -7.85 14.99 -9.73
CA HIS A 53 -8.17 15.68 -8.47
C HIS A 53 -9.65 15.61 -8.11
N LYS A 54 -10.56 15.61 -9.10
CA LYS A 54 -11.98 15.42 -8.88
C LYS A 54 -12.31 14.01 -8.40
N LEU A 55 -11.63 12.98 -8.91
CA LEU A 55 -11.74 11.61 -8.40
C LEU A 55 -11.26 11.49 -6.95
N LEU A 56 -10.16 12.16 -6.59
CA LEU A 56 -9.67 12.17 -5.20
C LEU A 56 -10.66 12.81 -4.22
N LYS A 57 -11.49 13.76 -4.69
CA LYS A 57 -12.57 14.36 -3.89
C LYS A 57 -13.76 13.42 -3.69
N ASN A 58 -13.85 12.32 -4.44
CA ASN A 58 -14.94 11.36 -4.26
C ASN A 58 -14.75 10.63 -2.92
N PRO A 59 -15.72 10.70 -2.00
CA PRO A 59 -15.58 10.11 -0.67
C PRO A 59 -15.26 8.61 -0.72
N LYS A 60 -15.79 7.88 -1.72
CA LYS A 60 -15.52 6.44 -1.86
C LYS A 60 -14.05 6.14 -2.18
N ILE A 61 -13.46 6.94 -3.08
CA ILE A 61 -12.06 6.77 -3.47
C ILE A 61 -11.16 7.18 -2.32
N LYS A 62 -11.50 8.28 -1.63
CA LYS A 62 -10.77 8.74 -0.46
C LYS A 62 -10.76 7.69 0.66
N SER A 63 -11.92 7.14 1.02
CA SER A 63 -12.01 6.08 2.03
C SER A 63 -11.17 4.86 1.66
N TYR A 64 -11.18 4.44 0.39
CA TYR A 64 -10.33 3.34 -0.07
C TYR A 64 -8.83 3.67 0.07
N ILE A 65 -8.40 4.87 -0.34
CA ILE A 65 -7.00 5.28 -0.18
C ILE A 65 -6.60 5.29 1.29
N ASP A 66 -7.43 5.87 2.17
CA ASP A 66 -7.16 5.96 3.61
C ASP A 66 -7.06 4.56 4.26
N GLU A 67 -7.94 3.63 3.91
CA GLU A 67 -7.88 2.24 4.38
C GLU A 67 -6.61 1.53 3.92
N ARG A 68 -6.22 1.69 2.66
CA ARG A 68 -5.02 1.08 2.08
C ARG A 68 -3.75 1.66 2.69
N LEU A 69 -3.70 2.97 2.91
CA LEU A 69 -2.59 3.62 3.62
C LEU A 69 -2.48 3.13 5.05
N LYS A 70 -3.61 3.04 5.78
CA LYS A 70 -3.62 2.53 7.15
C LYS A 70 -3.13 1.08 7.24
N GLN A 71 -3.48 0.24 6.26
CA GLN A 71 -2.96 -1.13 6.16
C GLN A 71 -1.45 -1.13 5.93
N LEU A 72 -0.94 -0.34 4.98
CA LEU A 72 0.48 -0.23 4.69
C LEU A 72 1.29 0.32 5.87
N ASP A 73 0.74 1.30 6.59
CA ASP A 73 1.37 1.86 7.78
C ASP A 73 1.40 0.83 8.91
N SER A 74 0.29 0.13 9.15
CA SER A 74 0.25 -0.93 10.18
C SER A 74 1.22 -2.06 9.86
N GLU A 75 1.35 -2.46 8.60
CA GLU A 75 2.26 -3.52 8.14
C GLU A 75 3.73 -3.09 8.28
N LYS A 76 4.07 -1.86 7.85
CA LYS A 76 5.42 -1.31 8.01
C LYS A 76 5.81 -1.05 9.46
N ILE A 77 4.88 -0.58 10.29
CA ILE A 77 5.15 -0.34 11.71
C ILE A 77 5.34 -1.67 12.43
N ALA A 78 4.52 -2.68 12.14
CA ALA A 78 4.70 -4.02 12.71
C ALA A 78 6.08 -4.62 12.35
N ASP A 79 6.48 -4.55 11.09
CA ASP A 79 7.79 -5.04 10.61
C ASP A 79 8.96 -4.31 11.31
N GLN A 80 8.88 -2.98 11.43
CA GLN A 80 9.90 -2.21 12.15
C GLN A 80 9.95 -2.54 13.64
N GLN A 81 8.80 -2.72 14.30
CA GLN A 81 8.76 -3.12 15.71
C GLN A 81 9.31 -4.53 15.92
N GLU A 82 9.05 -5.46 14.99
CA GLU A 82 9.58 -6.83 15.04
C GLU A 82 11.11 -6.84 14.93
N VAL A 83 11.68 -6.10 13.98
CA VAL A 83 13.15 -5.96 13.83
C VAL A 83 13.77 -5.32 15.07
N LEU A 84 13.16 -4.27 15.61
CA LEU A 84 13.64 -3.60 16.84
C LEU A 84 13.52 -4.51 18.07
N SER A 85 12.43 -5.27 18.19
CA SER A 85 12.24 -6.24 19.26
C SER A 85 13.30 -7.34 19.19
N TYR A 86 13.54 -7.91 18.00
CA TYR A 86 14.58 -8.91 17.79
C TYR A 86 15.97 -8.38 18.16
N LEU A 87 16.34 -7.18 17.66
CA LEU A 87 17.61 -6.56 18.01
C LEU A 87 17.74 -6.31 19.51
N THR A 88 16.64 -5.92 20.18
CA THR A 88 16.60 -5.73 21.62
C THR A 88 16.79 -7.06 22.36
N SER A 89 16.15 -8.13 21.94
CA SER A 89 16.33 -9.47 22.51
C SER A 89 17.74 -10.02 22.33
N VAL A 90 18.41 -9.71 21.21
CA VAL A 90 19.82 -10.04 20.97
C VAL A 90 20.72 -9.26 21.93
N MET A 91 20.52 -7.94 22.04
CA MET A 91 21.33 -7.07 22.91
C MET A 91 21.12 -7.34 24.41
N ARG A 92 19.93 -7.79 24.81
CA ARG A 92 19.61 -8.20 26.19
C ARG A 92 20.05 -9.63 26.51
N GLY A 93 20.55 -10.38 25.52
CA GLY A 93 21.02 -11.75 25.72
C GLY A 93 19.89 -12.76 25.99
N GLU A 94 18.65 -12.44 25.63
CA GLU A 94 17.49 -13.34 25.78
C GLU A 94 17.36 -14.33 24.60
N THR A 95 18.14 -14.13 23.55
CA THR A 95 18.15 -15.03 22.38
C THR A 95 19.02 -16.23 22.70
N GLN A 96 18.38 -17.38 22.99
CA GLN A 96 19.07 -18.66 23.07
C GLN A 96 19.54 -19.04 21.67
N GLU A 97 20.85 -18.90 21.45
CA GLU A 97 21.51 -19.38 20.25
C GLU A 97 21.24 -20.89 20.13
N GLN A 98 20.55 -21.32 19.07
CA GLN A 98 20.47 -22.73 18.70
C GLN A 98 21.85 -23.14 18.18
N THR A 99 22.80 -23.31 19.09
CA THR A 99 24.06 -23.97 18.77
C THR A 99 23.74 -25.43 18.50
N LEU A 100 23.76 -25.81 17.22
CA LEU A 100 23.93 -27.21 16.84
C LEU A 100 25.30 -27.64 17.37
N ILE A 101 25.30 -28.22 18.56
CA ILE A 101 26.49 -28.83 19.14
C ILE A 101 26.78 -30.07 18.28
N SER A 102 27.70 -29.94 17.33
CA SER A 102 28.30 -31.09 16.67
C SER A 102 29.21 -31.77 17.69
N ILE A 103 28.67 -32.74 18.43
CA ILE A 103 29.49 -33.67 19.21
C ILE A 103 30.09 -34.65 18.19
N GLY A 104 31.39 -34.50 17.92
CA GLY A 104 32.19 -35.36 17.05
C GLY A 104 33.65 -35.30 17.45
#